data_AF-A0A6H1TUT5-F1
#
_entry.id   AF-A0A6H1TUT5-F1
#
_cell.length_a   1.000
_cell.length_b   1.000
_cell.length_c   1.000
_cell.angle_alpha   90.00
_cell.angle_beta   90.00
_cell.angle_gamma   90.00
#
_symmetry.space_group_name_H-M   'P 1'
#
loop_
_entity.id
_entity.type
_entity.pdbx_description
1 polymer ?
#
loop_
_entity_poly.entity_id
_entity_poly.type
_entity_poly.pdbx_seq_one_letter_code
_entity_poly.pdbx_strand_id
1 'polypeptide(L)'
;MLEIVVWSVFVGSLGIEALVAGGWLRWRHFAIARTHQEEEEMFDAYSGNGQLPAIDMPPTSFLPTGNVEQRNSSDGESIRHDPLPELRSPSPHDPPLGEWEYKIVRANFDLFRNPDIFHQLCEEESQAGWVLLEKLDDRRVRFKRALVWRKMLKEDGLPFDPYRVHYGPSMGTIHLLGGIAALTLMILPAYLGYILVSNTLNKHTPQIAPPAPTVDLSSPEPPMIP
;
A
#
# COMPACT_ATOMS: atom_id res chain seq x y z
N MET A 1 -35.70 -23.57 -30.60
CA MET A 1 -34.22 -23.60 -30.63
C MET A 1 -33.62 -22.26 -30.19
N LEU A 2 -34.03 -21.12 -30.78
CA LEU A 2 -33.50 -19.79 -30.44
C LEU A 2 -33.72 -19.38 -28.98
N GLU A 3 -34.88 -19.71 -28.42
CA GLU A 3 -35.27 -19.36 -27.05
C GLU A 3 -34.32 -19.98 -25.99
N ILE A 4 -33.96 -21.25 -26.16
CA ILE A 4 -33.03 -21.97 -25.26
C ILE A 4 -31.64 -21.31 -25.29
N VAL A 5 -31.21 -20.82 -26.45
CA VAL A 5 -29.94 -20.08 -26.59
C VAL A 5 -30.01 -18.76 -25.83
N VAL A 6 -31.09 -18.00 -25.97
CA VAL A 6 -31.29 -16.72 -25.27
C VAL A 6 -31.28 -16.91 -23.75
N TRP A 7 -31.99 -17.91 -23.24
CA TRP A 7 -32.01 -18.22 -21.80
C TRP A 7 -30.64 -18.69 -21.29
N SER A 8 -29.90 -19.48 -22.06
CA SER A 8 -28.55 -19.93 -21.67
C SER A 8 -27.53 -18.78 -21.58
N VAL A 9 -27.66 -17.78 -22.47
CA VAL A 9 -26.81 -16.58 -22.46
C VAL A 9 -27.14 -15.70 -21.25
N PHE A 10 -28.42 -15.54 -20.92
CA PHE A 10 -28.83 -14.77 -19.74
C PHE A 10 -28.35 -15.38 -18.42
N VAL A 11 -28.48 -16.70 -18.27
CA VAL A 11 -28.00 -17.43 -17.07
C VAL A 11 -26.47 -17.38 -16.98
N GLY A 12 -25.76 -17.43 -18.11
CA GLY A 12 -24.31 -17.26 -18.16
C GLY A 12 -23.85 -15.85 -17.74
N SER A 13 -24.57 -14.81 -18.17
CA SER A 13 -24.28 -13.41 -17.81
C SER A 13 -24.39 -13.17 -16.30
N LEU A 14 -25.47 -13.66 -15.69
CA LEU A 14 -25.72 -13.54 -14.25
C LEU A 14 -24.64 -14.21 -13.39
N GLY A 15 -24.09 -15.34 -13.84
CA GLY A 15 -23.00 -16.01 -13.12
C GLY A 15 -21.70 -15.20 -13.12
N ILE A 16 -21.37 -14.55 -14.23
CA ILE A 16 -20.17 -13.72 -14.36
C ILE A 16 -20.33 -12.43 -13.54
N GLU A 17 -21.51 -11.80 -13.59
CA GLU A 17 -21.82 -10.62 -12.78
C GLU A 17 -21.72 -10.91 -11.28
N ALA A 18 -22.21 -12.08 -10.83
CA ALA A 18 -22.08 -12.49 -9.43
C ALA A 18 -20.63 -12.71 -9.00
N LEU A 19 -19.79 -13.27 -9.87
CA LEU A 19 -18.35 -13.43 -9.60
C LEU A 19 -17.62 -12.08 -9.55
N VAL A 20 -17.96 -11.15 -10.44
CA VAL A 20 -17.38 -9.79 -10.44
C VAL A 20 -17.83 -9.02 -9.21
N ALA A 21 -19.12 -9.04 -8.87
CA ALA A 21 -19.66 -8.39 -7.68
C ALA A 21 -19.08 -8.98 -6.38
N GLY A 22 -18.96 -10.32 -6.31
CA GLY A 22 -18.35 -11.01 -5.18
C GLY A 22 -16.85 -10.69 -5.03
N GLY A 23 -16.11 -10.66 -6.14
CA GLY A 23 -14.72 -10.24 -6.17
C GLY A 23 -14.52 -8.79 -5.73
N TRP A 24 -15.38 -7.89 -6.22
CA TRP A 24 -15.37 -6.47 -5.85
C TRP A 24 -15.67 -6.26 -4.36
N LEU A 25 -16.66 -6.97 -3.81
CA LEU A 25 -17.02 -6.85 -2.40
C LEU A 25 -15.87 -7.31 -1.49
N ARG A 26 -15.21 -8.43 -1.86
CA ARG A 26 -14.03 -8.93 -1.14
C ARG A 26 -12.84 -7.98 -1.22
N TRP A 27 -12.62 -7.35 -2.37
CA TRP A 27 -11.58 -6.33 -2.54
C TRP A 27 -11.86 -5.06 -1.73
N ARG A 28 -13.13 -4.62 -1.68
CA ARG A 28 -13.55 -3.46 -0.88
C ARG A 28 -13.28 -3.66 0.61
N HIS A 29 -13.57 -4.84 1.14
CA HIS A 29 -13.25 -5.15 2.55
C HIS A 29 -11.74 -5.10 2.82
N PHE A 30 -10.92 -5.56 1.88
CA PHE A 30 -9.46 -5.48 2.00
C PHE A 30 -8.94 -4.04 1.88
N ALA A 31 -9.55 -3.22 1.02
CA ALA A 31 -9.17 -1.82 0.84
C ALA A 31 -9.52 -0.95 2.05
N ILE A 32 -10.66 -1.17 2.71
CA ILE A 32 -11.06 -0.43 3.91
C ILE A 32 -10.11 -0.71 5.09
N ALA A 33 -9.57 -1.92 5.19
CA ALA A 33 -8.54 -2.25 6.19
C ALA A 33 -7.22 -1.48 5.94
N ARG A 34 -6.96 -1.01 4.72
CA ARG A 34 -5.79 -0.20 4.36
C ARG A 34 -5.94 1.26 4.82
N THR A 35 -7.11 1.86 4.69
CA THR A 35 -7.34 3.27 5.06
C THR A 35 -7.24 3.50 6.56
N HIS A 36 -7.70 2.55 7.38
CA HIS A 36 -7.57 2.64 8.84
C HIS A 36 -6.10 2.69 9.30
N GLN A 37 -5.19 2.08 8.53
CA GLN A 37 -3.76 2.08 8.83
C GLN A 37 -3.09 3.42 8.45
N GLU A 38 -3.57 4.10 7.40
CA GLU A 38 -3.09 5.44 7.01
C GLU A 38 -3.58 6.53 7.99
N GLU A 39 -4.78 6.38 8.57
CA GLU A 39 -5.31 7.32 9.57
C GLU A 39 -4.60 7.24 10.93
N GLU A 40 -4.16 6.04 11.35
CA GLU A 40 -3.32 5.88 12.55
C GLU A 40 -1.90 6.45 12.35
N GLU A 41 -1.37 6.42 11.12
CA GLU A 41 -0.06 6.99 10.78
C GLU A 41 -0.03 8.53 10.87
N MET A 42 -1.14 9.20 10.60
CA MET A 42 -1.28 10.65 10.81
C MET A 42 -1.40 11.01 12.30
N PHE A 43 -2.06 10.18 13.10
CA PHE A 43 -2.25 10.42 14.53
C PHE A 43 -0.95 10.25 15.34
N ASP A 44 -0.13 9.25 14.99
CA ASP A 44 1.15 8.99 15.65
C ASP A 44 2.25 10.01 15.27
N ALA A 45 2.24 10.52 14.03
CA ALA A 45 3.18 11.53 13.58
C ALA A 45 3.02 12.87 14.32
N TYR A 46 1.82 13.18 14.82
CA TYR A 46 1.58 14.38 15.64
C TYR A 46 1.91 14.16 17.12
N SER A 47 1.78 12.93 17.65
CA SER A 47 2.11 12.61 19.04
C SER A 47 3.62 12.46 19.31
N GLY A 48 4.45 12.28 18.27
CA GLY A 48 5.91 12.14 18.39
C GLY A 48 6.68 13.44 18.62
N ASN A 49 6.05 14.60 18.43
CA ASN A 49 6.67 15.90 18.70
C ASN A 49 6.17 16.39 20.07
N GLY A 50 6.83 15.93 21.13
CA GLY A 50 6.58 16.33 22.53
C GLY A 50 6.93 17.79 22.81
N GLN A 51 6.27 18.74 22.15
CA GLN A 51 6.20 20.13 22.53
C GLN A 51 4.73 20.47 22.81
N LEU A 52 4.26 20.12 24.01
CA LEU A 52 3.08 20.77 24.56
C LEU A 52 3.34 22.28 24.53
N PRO A 53 2.53 23.10 23.85
CA PRO A 53 2.64 24.54 24.00
C PRO A 53 2.40 24.86 25.47
N ALA A 54 3.36 25.55 26.09
CA ALA A 54 3.22 26.08 27.43
C ALA A 54 1.95 26.93 27.47
N ILE A 55 0.86 26.35 27.99
CA ILE A 55 -0.31 27.11 28.40
C ILE A 55 0.14 27.80 29.69
N ASP A 56 0.45 29.09 29.58
CA ASP A 56 0.61 30.00 30.72
C ASP A 56 -0.66 29.89 31.58
N MET A 57 -0.58 29.13 32.67
CA MET A 57 -1.55 29.23 33.75
C MET A 57 -1.10 30.35 34.70
N PRO A 58 -1.94 31.36 34.97
CA PRO A 58 -1.65 32.36 35.98
C PRO A 58 -1.65 31.72 37.39
N PRO A 59 -0.81 32.20 38.32
CA PRO A 59 -0.72 31.61 39.65
C PRO A 59 -2.01 31.90 40.40
N THR A 60 -2.85 30.87 40.54
CA THR A 60 -4.03 30.95 41.37
C THR A 60 -3.61 30.64 42.80
N SER A 61 -3.55 31.70 43.60
CA SER A 61 -3.40 31.71 45.04
C SER A 61 -4.48 30.86 45.71
N PHE A 62 -4.09 29.75 46.34
CA PHE A 62 -4.88 29.13 47.40
C PHE A 62 -3.96 28.66 48.52
N LEU A 63 -4.02 29.39 49.65
CA LEU A 63 -3.64 28.91 50.97
C LEU A 63 -4.52 27.70 51.36
N PRO A 64 -4.01 26.81 52.23
CA PRO A 64 -4.49 26.92 53.60
C PRO A 64 -3.41 26.81 54.67
N THR A 65 -3.69 27.57 55.70
CA THR A 65 -3.10 27.75 57.02
C THR A 65 -2.74 26.45 57.76
N GLY A 66 -1.58 26.45 58.43
CA GLY A 66 -1.19 25.42 59.39
C GLY A 66 0.16 25.74 60.03
N ASN A 67 0.11 26.49 61.13
CA ASN A 67 1.22 27.03 61.92
C ASN A 67 2.20 25.96 62.44
N VAL A 68 3.47 26.32 62.67
CA VAL A 68 4.25 26.02 63.89
C VAL A 68 5.64 26.70 63.86
N GLU A 69 5.95 27.31 65.01
CA GLU A 69 7.23 27.79 65.58
C GLU A 69 8.15 28.81 64.87
N GLN A 70 8.12 30.04 65.40
CA GLN A 70 9.24 30.98 65.44
C GLN A 70 10.38 30.43 66.33
N ARG A 71 11.62 30.50 65.83
CA ARG A 71 12.78 30.75 66.69
C ARG A 71 13.85 31.54 65.93
N ASN A 72 14.02 32.79 66.35
CA ASN A 72 15.07 33.70 65.90
C ASN A 72 16.43 33.24 66.42
N SER A 73 17.42 33.13 65.53
CA SER A 73 18.84 33.25 65.86
C SER A 73 19.57 33.79 64.64
N SER A 74 19.92 35.07 64.75
CA SER A 74 20.87 35.79 63.93
C SER A 74 22.27 35.21 64.14
N ASP A 75 22.89 34.70 63.08
CA ASP A 75 24.34 34.60 62.93
C ASP A 75 24.68 34.55 61.43
N GLY A 76 25.64 35.38 61.03
CA GLY A 76 26.01 35.57 59.64
C GLY A 76 26.91 34.46 59.11
N GLU A 77 26.64 34.00 57.89
CA GLU A 77 27.59 33.24 57.09
C GLU A 77 27.39 33.67 55.63
N SER A 78 28.40 34.33 55.06
CA SER A 78 28.47 34.75 53.67
C SER A 78 28.62 33.51 52.78
N ILE A 79 27.50 32.99 52.28
CA ILE A 79 27.51 31.90 51.30
C ILE A 79 27.93 32.46 49.95
N ARG A 80 29.13 32.06 49.54
CA ARG A 80 29.70 32.26 48.22
C ARG A 80 28.70 31.75 47.18
N HIS A 81 28.29 32.62 46.27
CA HIS A 81 27.65 32.20 45.03
C HIS A 81 28.66 31.35 44.24
N ASP A 82 28.47 30.04 44.24
CA ASP A 82 29.01 29.17 43.20
C ASP A 82 28.44 29.65 41.85
N PRO A 83 29.27 30.04 40.86
CA PRO A 83 28.77 30.23 39.52
C PRO A 83 28.39 28.86 38.94
N LEU A 84 27.21 28.79 38.35
CA LEU A 84 26.71 27.69 37.53
C LEU A 84 27.81 27.07 36.65
N PRO A 85 27.78 25.74 36.41
CA PRO A 85 28.76 25.10 35.53
C PRO A 85 28.63 25.69 34.12
N GLU A 86 29.67 26.42 33.71
CA GLU A 86 29.88 26.86 32.33
C GLU A 86 29.75 25.66 31.38
N LEU A 87 29.02 25.87 30.28
CA LEU A 87 28.93 24.95 29.15
C LEU A 87 30.34 24.51 28.73
N ARG A 88 30.69 23.26 29.08
CA ARG A 88 31.88 22.58 28.58
C ARG A 88 31.74 22.46 27.06
N SER A 89 32.55 23.20 26.32
CA SER A 89 32.65 23.07 24.87
C SER A 89 33.06 21.63 24.51
N PRO A 90 32.42 21.00 23.52
CA PRO A 90 32.72 19.60 23.20
C PRO A 90 34.13 19.47 22.63
N SER A 91 34.94 18.66 23.29
CA SER A 91 36.25 18.20 22.83
C SER A 91 36.08 17.45 21.49
N PRO A 92 36.98 17.62 20.51
CA PRO A 92 36.88 17.00 19.18
C PRO A 92 37.06 15.47 19.16
N HIS A 93 37.33 14.85 20.31
CA HIS A 93 37.55 13.41 20.44
C HIS A 93 36.42 12.63 21.13
N ASP A 94 35.36 13.31 21.56
CA ASP A 94 34.14 12.65 22.00
C ASP A 94 33.14 12.67 20.84
N PRO A 95 32.61 11.52 20.37
CA PRO A 95 31.49 11.54 19.45
C PRO A 95 30.38 12.36 20.12
N PRO A 96 29.78 13.36 19.42
CA PRO A 96 28.79 14.22 20.03
C PRO A 96 27.71 13.34 20.64
N LEU A 97 27.40 13.59 21.92
CA LEU A 97 26.42 12.86 22.70
C LEU A 97 25.19 12.49 21.84
N GLY A 98 25.05 11.20 21.56
CA GLY A 98 23.75 10.55 21.47
C GLY A 98 22.84 10.94 20.30
N GLU A 99 23.36 11.37 19.15
CA GLU A 99 22.54 11.47 17.94
C GLU A 99 22.28 10.06 17.39
N TRP A 100 21.20 9.45 17.89
CA TRP A 100 20.65 8.21 17.37
C TRP A 100 19.66 8.54 16.28
N GLU A 101 19.78 7.87 15.14
CA GLU A 101 18.73 7.81 14.14
C GLU A 101 17.87 6.57 14.36
N TYR A 102 16.58 6.71 14.04
CA TYR A 102 15.59 5.67 14.20
C TYR A 102 14.93 5.41 12.86
N LYS A 103 14.57 4.16 12.62
CA LYS A 103 13.70 3.79 11.50
C LYS A 103 12.70 2.74 11.92
N ILE A 104 11.59 2.70 11.20
CA ILE A 104 10.58 1.66 11.33
C ILE A 104 10.50 0.96 9.98
N VAL A 105 10.81 -0.34 9.99
CA VAL A 105 10.65 -1.20 8.83
C VAL A 105 9.26 -1.81 8.88
N ARG A 106 8.50 -1.62 7.80
CA ARG A 106 7.10 -2.04 7.66
C ARG A 106 6.99 -3.18 6.64
N ALA A 107 6.12 -4.13 6.90
CA ALA A 107 5.75 -5.19 5.95
C ALA A 107 4.25 -5.09 5.61
N ASN A 108 3.90 -5.45 4.38
CA ASN A 108 2.50 -5.45 3.91
C ASN A 108 1.65 -6.56 4.58
N PHE A 109 2.29 -7.59 5.12
CA PHE A 109 1.67 -8.74 5.77
C PHE A 109 2.43 -9.06 7.06
N ASP A 110 1.88 -9.96 7.89
CA ASP A 110 2.46 -10.44 9.17
C ASP A 110 3.76 -11.27 8.96
N LEU A 111 4.71 -10.79 8.16
CA LEU A 111 5.96 -11.47 7.82
C LEU A 111 6.83 -11.69 9.06
N PHE A 112 6.81 -10.75 10.01
CA PHE A 112 7.63 -10.82 11.22
C PHE A 112 7.05 -11.74 12.30
N ARG A 113 5.90 -12.37 12.03
CA ARG A 113 5.39 -13.50 12.82
C ARG A 113 6.27 -14.73 12.63
N ASN A 114 6.87 -14.89 11.44
CA ASN A 114 7.83 -15.95 11.19
C ASN A 114 9.21 -15.54 11.76
N PRO A 115 9.75 -16.27 12.74
CA PRO A 115 11.03 -15.94 13.35
C PRO A 115 12.18 -15.97 12.32
N ASP A 116 12.14 -16.87 11.33
CA ASP A 116 13.23 -17.01 10.35
C ASP A 116 13.39 -15.73 9.51
N ILE A 117 12.26 -15.19 9.04
CA ILE A 117 12.21 -13.94 8.26
C ILE A 117 12.64 -12.76 9.13
N PHE A 118 12.20 -12.74 10.40
CA PHE A 118 12.58 -11.68 11.33
C PHE A 118 14.09 -11.69 11.64
N HIS A 119 14.69 -12.87 11.80
CA HIS A 119 16.13 -13.02 11.96
C HIS A 119 16.90 -12.55 10.72
N GLN A 120 16.43 -12.93 9.53
CA GLN A 120 17.01 -12.47 8.27
C GLN A 120 16.97 -10.94 8.15
N LEU A 121 15.83 -10.31 8.49
CA LEU A 121 15.73 -8.86 8.52
C LEU A 121 16.76 -8.25 9.49
N CYS A 122 16.87 -8.78 10.71
CA CYS A 122 17.82 -8.26 11.68
C CYS A 122 19.27 -8.39 11.20
N GLU A 123 19.61 -9.50 10.53
CA GLU A 123 20.93 -9.71 9.95
C GLU A 123 21.23 -8.70 8.84
N GLU A 124 20.33 -8.57 7.86
CA GLU A 124 20.45 -7.57 6.80
C GLU A 124 20.60 -6.16 7.40
N GLU A 125 19.74 -5.79 8.35
CA GLU A 125 19.78 -4.45 8.93
C GLU A 125 21.05 -4.22 9.78
N SER A 126 21.57 -5.25 10.44
CA SER A 126 22.83 -5.17 11.16
C SER A 126 24.03 -4.91 10.24
N GLN A 127 24.01 -5.39 8.99
CA GLN A 127 25.06 -5.10 8.01
C GLN A 127 25.11 -3.60 7.65
N ALA A 128 23.97 -2.92 7.72
CA ALA A 128 23.87 -1.47 7.58
C ALA A 128 24.09 -0.70 8.90
N GLY A 129 24.49 -1.39 9.97
CA GLY A 129 24.73 -0.81 11.30
C GLY A 129 23.47 -0.52 12.11
N TRP A 130 22.31 -1.01 11.67
CA TRP A 130 21.07 -0.86 12.43
C TRP A 130 20.98 -1.92 13.52
N VAL A 131 20.63 -1.48 14.71
CA VAL A 131 20.43 -2.33 15.89
C VAL A 131 18.95 -2.37 16.20
N LEU A 132 18.40 -3.58 16.37
CA LEU A 132 17.02 -3.77 16.77
C LEU A 132 16.77 -3.05 18.11
N LEU A 133 15.76 -2.19 18.14
CA LEU A 133 15.32 -1.51 19.34
C LEU A 133 14.13 -2.24 19.97
N GLU A 134 13.08 -2.43 19.17
CA GLU A 134 11.86 -3.10 19.61
C GLU A 134 11.06 -3.63 18.41
N LYS A 135 10.29 -4.70 18.65
CA LYS A 135 9.30 -5.21 17.71
C LYS A 135 7.94 -4.64 18.12
N LEU A 136 7.37 -3.76 17.30
CA LEU A 136 6.10 -3.09 17.60
C LEU A 136 4.92 -4.05 17.41
N ASP A 137 4.91 -4.77 16.28
CA ASP A 137 3.91 -5.80 15.97
C ASP A 137 4.50 -6.83 14.97
N ASP A 138 3.66 -7.68 14.36
CA ASP A 138 4.09 -8.67 13.35
C ASP A 138 4.36 -8.06 11.96
N ARG A 139 4.21 -6.74 11.80
CA ARG A 139 4.40 -5.98 10.55
C ARG A 139 5.35 -4.80 10.66
N ARG A 140 5.71 -4.36 11.87
CA ARG A 140 6.48 -3.15 12.13
C ARG A 140 7.56 -3.44 13.16
N VAL A 141 8.80 -3.12 12.80
CA VAL A 141 9.97 -3.30 13.65
C VAL A 141 10.76 -2.00 13.68
N ARG A 142 11.15 -1.57 14.89
CA ARG A 142 11.91 -0.34 15.08
C ARG A 142 13.39 -0.65 15.29
N PHE A 143 14.23 0.07 14.56
CA PHE A 143 15.68 0.00 14.65
C PHE A 143 16.26 1.35 15.05
N LYS A 144 17.45 1.31 15.65
CA LYS A 144 18.26 2.50 15.93
C LYS A 144 19.68 2.32 15.39
N ARG A 145 20.31 3.42 15.00
CA ARG A 145 21.72 3.45 14.58
C ARG A 145 22.35 4.76 15.08
N ALA A 146 23.64 4.75 15.42
CA ALA A 146 24.32 5.98 15.79
C ALA A 146 24.72 6.76 14.51
N LEU A 147 24.54 8.08 14.50
CA LEU A 147 24.75 8.91 13.31
C LEU A 147 26.18 8.81 12.72
N VAL A 148 27.15 8.45 13.54
CA VAL A 148 28.55 8.23 13.14
C VAL A 148 28.65 7.08 12.11
N TRP A 149 27.81 6.06 12.21
CA TRP A 149 27.79 4.94 11.26
C TRP A 149 27.41 5.36 9.85
N ARG A 150 26.55 6.38 9.70
CA ARG A 150 26.20 6.92 8.38
C ARG A 150 27.44 7.38 7.60
N LYS A 151 28.38 8.04 8.27
CA LYS A 151 29.60 8.56 7.63
C LYS A 151 30.62 7.46 7.33
N MET A 152 30.58 6.37 8.10
CA MET A 152 31.51 5.24 7.96
C MET A 152 31.02 4.20 6.95
N LEU A 153 29.71 4.07 6.76
CA LEU A 153 29.11 3.11 5.85
C LEU A 153 29.24 3.61 4.41
N LYS A 154 29.98 2.87 3.58
CA LYS A 154 29.98 3.08 2.13
C LYS A 154 28.73 2.44 1.55
N GLU A 155 27.76 3.26 1.20
CA GLU A 155 26.47 2.83 0.63
C GLU A 155 26.66 1.92 -0.59
N ASP A 156 27.73 2.14 -1.37
CA ASP A 156 28.10 1.36 -2.56
C ASP A 156 28.39 -0.14 -2.31
N GLY A 157 28.60 -0.55 -1.05
CA GLY A 157 28.95 -1.92 -0.70
C GLY A 157 27.77 -2.83 -0.32
N LEU A 158 26.57 -2.28 -0.16
CA LEU A 158 25.41 -3.05 0.29
C LEU A 158 24.53 -3.51 -0.87
N PRO A 159 24.00 -4.74 -0.83
CA PRO A 159 23.09 -5.25 -1.87
C PRO A 159 21.68 -4.65 -1.77
N PHE A 160 21.40 -3.85 -0.73
CA PHE A 160 20.11 -3.25 -0.46
C PHE A 160 20.28 -1.81 0.07
N ASP A 161 19.19 -1.04 -0.01
CA ASP A 161 19.14 0.32 0.53
C ASP A 161 19.06 0.34 2.08
N PRO A 162 20.05 0.94 2.78
CA PRO A 162 20.04 1.09 4.24
C PRO A 162 18.84 1.85 4.80
N TYR A 163 18.22 2.73 4.02
CA TYR A 163 17.08 3.54 4.43
C TYR A 163 15.74 2.97 3.97
N ARG A 164 15.70 1.73 3.49
CA ARG A 164 14.44 1.07 3.16
C ARG A 164 13.51 1.06 4.38
N VAL A 165 12.29 1.52 4.16
CA VAL A 165 11.21 1.54 5.15
C VAL A 165 10.22 0.40 4.95
N HIS A 166 10.31 -0.33 3.83
CA HIS A 166 9.43 -1.43 3.48
C HIS A 166 10.21 -2.72 3.26
N TYR A 167 9.72 -3.82 3.83
CA TYR A 167 10.27 -5.16 3.71
C TYR A 167 9.25 -6.14 3.11
N GLY A 168 9.70 -6.95 2.16
CA GLY A 168 8.89 -7.95 1.48
C GLY A 168 8.39 -7.53 0.09
N PRO A 169 7.53 -8.35 -0.54
CA PRO A 169 7.11 -8.15 -1.91
C PRO A 169 6.32 -6.86 -2.09
N SER A 170 6.69 -6.05 -3.07
CA SER A 170 5.87 -4.92 -3.49
C SER A 170 4.63 -5.45 -4.22
N MET A 171 3.45 -4.97 -3.82
CA MET A 171 2.16 -5.41 -4.38
C MET A 171 1.99 -5.08 -5.88
N GLY A 172 2.92 -4.31 -6.48
CA GLY A 172 2.84 -3.88 -7.88
C GLY A 172 2.73 -5.04 -8.87
N THR A 173 3.47 -6.12 -8.66
CA THR A 173 3.46 -7.27 -9.57
C THR A 173 2.15 -8.03 -9.53
N ILE A 174 1.51 -8.13 -8.35
CA ILE A 174 0.22 -8.81 -8.20
C ILE A 174 -0.89 -8.01 -8.90
N HIS A 175 -0.87 -6.69 -8.81
CA HIS A 175 -1.83 -5.84 -9.53
C HIS A 175 -1.65 -5.92 -11.04
N LEU A 176 -0.41 -5.93 -11.54
CA LEU A 176 -0.13 -6.10 -12.97
C LEU A 176 -0.66 -7.46 -13.47
N LEU A 177 -0.35 -8.54 -12.75
CA LEU A 177 -0.79 -9.89 -13.12
C LEU A 177 -2.32 -10.01 -13.06
N GLY A 178 -2.94 -9.43 -12.04
CA GLY A 178 -4.40 -9.37 -11.92
C GLY A 178 -5.05 -8.57 -13.06
N GLY A 179 -4.44 -7.46 -13.47
CA GLY A 179 -4.92 -6.65 -14.60
C GLY A 179 -4.86 -7.42 -15.93
N ILE A 180 -3.77 -8.14 -16.19
CA ILE A 180 -3.65 -9.01 -17.37
C ILE A 180 -4.70 -10.11 -17.33
N ALA A 181 -4.87 -10.77 -16.19
CA ALA A 181 -5.89 -11.82 -16.02
C ALA A 181 -7.31 -11.27 -16.29
N ALA A 182 -7.65 -10.10 -15.76
CA ALA A 182 -8.94 -9.46 -16.00
C ALA A 182 -9.16 -9.13 -17.49
N LEU A 183 -8.15 -8.60 -18.18
CA LEU A 183 -8.21 -8.36 -19.62
C LEU A 183 -8.42 -9.64 -20.41
N THR A 184 -7.71 -10.72 -20.05
CA THR A 184 -7.91 -12.02 -20.72
C THR A 184 -9.31 -12.57 -20.50
N LEU A 185 -9.87 -12.41 -19.29
CA LEU A 185 -11.23 -12.85 -18.96
C LEU A 185 -12.29 -12.07 -19.72
N MET A 186 -12.02 -10.80 -20.06
CA MET A 186 -12.94 -9.97 -20.86
C MET A 186 -12.81 -10.25 -22.37
N ILE A 187 -11.59 -10.37 -22.88
CA ILE A 187 -11.32 -10.49 -24.32
C ILE A 187 -11.65 -11.90 -24.85
N LEU A 188 -11.38 -12.94 -24.06
CA LEU A 188 -11.51 -14.34 -24.50
C LEU A 188 -12.97 -14.73 -24.83
N PRO A 189 -14.00 -14.38 -24.04
CA PRO A 189 -15.40 -14.62 -24.40
C PRO A 189 -15.84 -13.84 -25.65
N ALA A 190 -15.43 -12.57 -25.77
CA ALA A 190 -15.76 -11.74 -26.93
C ALA A 190 -15.17 -12.34 -28.22
N TYR A 191 -13.93 -12.82 -28.16
CA TYR A 191 -13.26 -13.46 -29.28
C TYR A 191 -13.91 -14.80 -29.67
N LEU A 192 -14.24 -15.65 -28.69
CA LEU A 192 -14.96 -16.90 -28.94
C LEU A 192 -16.33 -16.66 -29.57
N GLY A 193 -17.08 -15.66 -29.10
CA GLY A 193 -18.36 -15.27 -29.68
C GLY A 193 -18.23 -14.85 -31.15
N TYR A 194 -17.22 -14.05 -31.48
CA TYR A 194 -16.91 -13.65 -32.85
C TYR A 194 -16.59 -14.83 -33.77
N ILE A 195 -15.76 -15.78 -33.31
CA ILE A 195 -15.40 -17.00 -34.06
C ILE A 195 -16.64 -17.87 -34.31
N LEU A 196 -17.56 -17.96 -33.34
CA LEU A 196 -18.78 -18.75 -33.48
C LEU A 196 -19.70 -18.16 -34.54
N VAL A 197 -19.93 -16.85 -34.51
CA VAL A 197 -20.81 -16.13 -35.46
C VAL A 197 -20.22 -16.09 -36.87
N SER A 198 -18.93 -15.81 -37.02
CA SER A 198 -18.29 -15.79 -38.35
C SER A 198 -18.35 -17.16 -39.04
N ASN A 199 -18.17 -18.25 -38.28
CA ASN A 199 -18.26 -19.61 -38.81
C ASN A 199 -19.69 -20.03 -39.22
N THR A 200 -20.73 -19.55 -38.53
CA THR A 200 -22.12 -19.89 -38.88
C THR A 200 -22.60 -19.16 -40.12
N LEU A 201 -22.21 -17.89 -40.28
CA LEU A 201 -22.51 -17.06 -41.46
C LEU A 201 -21.81 -17.58 -42.72
N ASN A 202 -20.52 -17.94 -42.63
CA ASN A 202 -19.76 -18.44 -43.80
C ASN A 202 -20.26 -19.80 -44.32
N LYS A 203 -20.85 -20.63 -43.46
CA LYS A 203 -21.40 -21.94 -43.86
C LYS A 203 -22.74 -21.83 -44.59
N HIS A 204 -23.43 -20.68 -44.50
CA HIS A 204 -24.75 -20.48 -45.09
C HIS A 204 -24.75 -19.63 -46.36
N THR A 205 -23.60 -19.33 -46.97
CA THR A 205 -23.59 -18.76 -48.34
C THR A 205 -24.22 -19.76 -49.29
N PRO A 206 -25.46 -19.53 -49.79
CA PRO A 206 -26.07 -20.43 -50.73
C PRO A 206 -25.28 -20.32 -52.02
N GLN A 207 -24.73 -21.46 -52.46
CA GLN A 207 -24.16 -21.60 -53.79
C GLN A 207 -25.25 -21.24 -54.81
N ILE A 208 -25.12 -20.06 -55.43
CA ILE A 208 -26.00 -19.60 -56.50
C ILE A 208 -25.98 -20.68 -57.58
N ALA A 209 -27.12 -21.35 -57.77
CA ALA A 209 -27.31 -22.39 -58.77
C ALA A 209 -27.03 -21.84 -60.18
N PRO A 210 -26.53 -22.65 -61.13
CA PRO A 210 -26.28 -22.21 -62.49
C PRO A 210 -27.60 -21.79 -63.17
N PRO A 211 -27.59 -20.76 -64.05
CA PRO A 211 -28.80 -20.27 -64.69
C PRO A 211 -29.41 -21.36 -65.59
N ALA A 212 -30.73 -21.57 -65.44
CA ALA A 212 -31.52 -22.51 -66.23
C ALA A 212 -31.48 -22.17 -67.75
N PRO A 213 -31.60 -23.16 -68.64
CA PRO A 213 -31.56 -22.93 -70.08
C PRO A 213 -32.76 -22.11 -70.55
N THR A 214 -32.48 -21.03 -71.27
CA THR A 214 -33.44 -20.15 -71.94
C THR A 214 -34.16 -20.93 -73.05
N VAL A 215 -35.47 -21.15 -72.89
CA VAL A 215 -36.35 -21.61 -73.96
C VAL A 215 -36.70 -20.40 -74.83
N ASP A 216 -36.15 -20.38 -76.03
CA ASP A 216 -36.39 -19.36 -77.05
C ASP A 216 -37.75 -19.65 -77.72
N LEU A 217 -38.77 -18.84 -77.42
CA LEU A 217 -40.11 -18.98 -78.00
C LEU A 217 -40.31 -17.91 -79.07
N SER A 218 -40.04 -18.31 -80.30
CA SER A 218 -40.29 -17.59 -81.54
C SER A 218 -41.72 -17.03 -81.63
N SER A 219 -41.83 -15.72 -81.80
CA SER A 219 -43.06 -14.95 -82.05
C SER A 219 -43.64 -15.25 -83.43
N PRO A 220 -44.95 -15.58 -83.58
CA PRO A 220 -45.61 -15.53 -84.86
C PRO A 220 -46.29 -14.17 -85.10
N GLU A 221 -46.19 -13.75 -86.36
CA GLU A 221 -46.60 -12.51 -87.00
C GLU A 221 -48.13 -12.24 -86.95
N PRO A 222 -48.60 -10.98 -86.91
CA PRO A 222 -50.03 -10.65 -86.86
C PRO A 222 -50.69 -10.70 -88.24
N PRO A 223 -51.92 -11.25 -88.39
CA PRO A 223 -52.64 -11.16 -89.64
C PRO A 223 -53.27 -9.77 -89.84
N MET A 224 -53.12 -9.28 -91.08
CA MET A 224 -53.72 -8.05 -91.59
C MET A 224 -55.25 -8.14 -91.73
N ILE A 225 -55.85 -6.97 -91.57
CA ILE A 225 -57.28 -6.60 -91.69
C ILE A 225 -57.73 -6.74 -93.16
N PRO A 226 -59.04 -6.89 -93.42
CA PRO A 226 -59.81 -5.72 -93.87
C PRO A 226 -61.10 -5.44 -93.08
#